data_AF-A0A239APT3-F1
#
_entry.id   AF-A0A239APT3-F1
#
_cell.length_a   1.000
_cell.length_b   1.000
_cell.length_c   1.000
_cell.angle_alpha   90.00
_cell.angle_beta   90.00
_cell.angle_gamma   90.00
#
_symmetry.space_group_name_H-M   'P 1'
#
loop_
_entity.id
_entity.type
_entity.pdbx_description
1 polymer ?
#
loop_
_entity_poly.entity_id
_entity_poly.type
_entity_poly.pdbx_seq_one_letter_code
_entity_poly.pdbx_strand_id
1 'polypeptide(L)' 'MMFLADALVVDIGCLLSHAVVMARELSIPCVMNVREGTRTVRTGDVCRVDGSAGTVEVLEGA' A
#
# COMPACT_ATOMS: atom_id res chain seq x y z
N MET A 1 13.07 -3.27 -4.46
CA MET A 1 13.38 -1.85 -4.71
C MET A 1 12.21 -1.02 -4.21
N MET A 2 12.23 -0.61 -2.94
CA MET A 2 11.10 0.11 -2.32
C MET A 2 11.06 1.61 -2.71
N PHE A 3 12.20 2.18 -3.08
CA PHE A 3 12.39 3.59 -3.43
C PHE A 3 11.70 4.05 -4.72
N LEU A 4 11.14 3.13 -5.52
CA LEU A 4 10.47 3.45 -6.79
C LEU A 4 8.93 3.48 -6.65
N ALA A 5 8.41 3.19 -5.46
CA ALA A 5 6.97 3.10 -5.23
C ALA A 5 6.42 4.42 -4.69
N ASP A 6 5.31 4.90 -5.27
CA ASP A 6 4.58 6.07 -4.77
C ASP A 6 3.67 5.74 -3.56
N ALA A 7 3.35 4.47 -3.36
CA ALA A 7 2.54 3.99 -2.24
C ALA A 7 2.87 2.53 -1.92
N LEU A 8 2.65 2.13 -0.66
CA LEU A 8 2.76 0.73 -0.24
C LEU A 8 1.43 0.19 0.28
N VAL A 9 1.06 -0.98 -0.21
CA VAL A 9 -0.06 -1.77 0.29
C VAL A 9 0.47 -3.15 0.68
N VAL A 10 0.26 -3.56 1.92
CA VAL A 10 0.80 -4.81 2.46
C VAL A 10 -0.29 -5.63 3.14
N ASP A 11 -0.51 -6.85 2.64
CA ASP A 11 -1.55 -7.76 3.14
C ASP A 11 -1.31 -8.21 4.58
N ILE A 12 -0.04 -8.53 4.91
CA ILE A 12 0.38 -9.08 6.19
C ILE A 12 1.49 -8.21 6.76
N GLY A 13 1.24 -7.56 7.88
CA GLY A 13 2.22 -6.71 8.55
C GLY A 13 1.69 -6.08 9.82
N CYS A 14 2.59 -5.51 10.62
CA CYS A 14 2.25 -4.70 11.79
C CYS A 14 2.81 -3.28 11.62
N LEU A 15 2.32 -2.35 12.45
CA LEU A 15 2.73 -0.94 12.46
C LEU A 15 4.23 -0.71 12.71
N LEU A 16 4.96 -1.72 13.18
CA LEU A 16 6.39 -1.68 13.46
C LEU A 16 7.23 -2.47 12.45
N SER A 17 6.62 -2.93 11.35
CA SER A 17 7.33 -3.70 10.34
C SER A 17 8.32 -2.84 9.54
N HIS A 18 9.34 -3.49 8.97
CA HIS A 18 10.37 -2.84 8.14
C HIS A 18 9.76 -2.00 7.01
N ALA A 19 8.64 -2.45 6.44
CA ALA A 19 7.94 -1.73 5.39
C ALA A 19 7.27 -0.43 5.88
N VAL A 20 6.79 -0.36 7.13
CA VAL A 20 6.22 0.89 7.68
C VAL A 20 7.29 1.91 7.96
N VAL A 21 8.41 1.49 8.57
CA VAL A 21 9.53 2.38 8.88
C VAL A 21 10.05 3.02 7.60
N MET A 22 10.33 2.18 6.58
CA MET A 22 10.78 2.66 5.29
C MET A 22 9.75 3.56 4.59
N ALA A 23 8.45 3.28 4.67
CA ALA A 23 7.45 4.14 4.03
C ALA A 23 7.40 5.55 4.66
N ARG A 24 7.62 5.65 5.98
CA ARG A 24 7.75 6.93 6.69
C ARG A 24 9.01 7.68 6.28
N GLU A 25 10.14 6.97 6.14
CA GLU A 25 11.40 7.55 5.65
C GLU A 25 11.26 8.07 4.21
N LEU A 26 10.50 7.37 3.37
CA LEU A 26 10.22 7.76 1.99
C LEU A 26 9.10 8.79 1.84
N SER A 27 8.43 9.17 2.93
CA SER A 27 7.27 10.09 2.92
C SER A 27 6.14 9.65 1.97
N ILE A 28 5.94 8.34 1.82
CA ILE A 28 4.89 7.77 0.96
C ILE A 28 3.76 7.15 1.79
N PRO A 29 2.51 7.22 1.30
CA PRO A 29 1.37 6.59 1.96
C PRO A 29 1.56 5.07 2.02
N CYS A 30 1.23 4.52 3.19
CA CYS A 30 1.39 3.10 3.47
C CYS A 30 0.17 2.56 4.20
N VAL A 31 -0.46 1.54 3.61
CA VAL A 31 -1.59 0.82 4.20
C VAL A 31 -1.18 -0.62 4.47
N MET A 32 -1.41 -1.04 5.71
CA MET A 32 -1.01 -2.35 6.23
C MET A 32 -2.23 -3.16 6.61
N ASN A 33 -2.10 -4.48 6.61
CA ASN A 33 -3.12 -5.41 7.08
C ASN A 33 -4.42 -5.33 6.26
N VAL A 34 -4.30 -5.13 4.94
CA VAL A 34 -5.45 -5.14 4.00
C VAL A 34 -6.00 -6.55 3.74
N ARG A 35 -5.33 -7.59 4.27
CA ARG A 35 -5.69 -9.02 4.23
C ARG A 35 -5.66 -9.67 2.85
N GLU A 36 -6.45 -9.16 1.91
CA GLU A 36 -6.59 -9.72 0.55
C GLU A 36 -6.27 -8.71 -0.55
N GLY A 37 -5.56 -7.62 -0.24
CA GLY A 37 -5.23 -6.56 -1.19
C GLY A 37 -4.49 -7.07 -2.43
N THR A 38 -3.51 -7.96 -2.27
CA THR A 38 -2.78 -8.55 -3.42
C THR A 38 -3.62 -9.50 -4.27
N ARG A 39 -4.78 -9.97 -3.77
CA ARG A 39 -5.71 -10.81 -4.53
C ARG A 39 -6.74 -9.98 -5.27
N THR A 40 -7.08 -8.82 -4.74
CA THR A 40 -8.05 -7.88 -5.31
C THR A 40 -7.40 -6.97 -6.36
N VAL A 41 -6.21 -6.43 -6.07
CA VAL A 41 -5.49 -5.51 -6.97
C VAL A 41 -4.68 -6.30 -7.99
N ARG A 42 -4.84 -5.96 -9.26
CA ARG A 42 -4.11 -6.55 -10.37
C ARG A 42 -3.13 -5.57 -10.98
N THR A 43 -2.11 -6.10 -11.63
CA THR A 43 -1.16 -5.29 -12.40
C THR A 43 -1.90 -4.54 -13.50
N GLY A 44 -1.81 -3.21 -13.49
CA GLY A 44 -2.50 -2.33 -14.42
C GLY A 44 -3.64 -1.54 -13.78
N ASP A 45 -4.11 -1.93 -12.59
CA ASP A 45 -5.17 -1.22 -11.89
C ASP A 45 -4.69 0.13 -11.35
N VAL A 46 -5.49 1.17 -11.55
CA VAL A 46 -5.28 2.48 -10.93
C VAL A 46 -5.94 2.48 -9.56
N CYS A 47 -5.13 2.54 -8.51
CA CYS A 47 -5.59 2.49 -7.13
C CYS A 47 -5.31 3.80 -6.38
N ARG A 48 -6.26 4.25 -5.57
CA ARG A 48 -6.07 5.30 -4.56
C ARG A 48 -5.67 4.65 -3.24
N VAL A 49 -4.56 5.10 -2.67
CA VAL A 49 -4.05 4.62 -1.38
C VAL A 49 -4.07 5.79 -0.39
N ASP A 50 -4.86 5.66 0.68
CA ASP A 50 -4.91 6.64 1.76
C ASP A 50 -4.28 6.03 3.03
N GLY A 51 -3.03 6.43 3.30
CA GLY A 51 -2.31 5.99 4.50
C GLY A 51 -2.84 6.57 5.81
N SER A 52 -3.66 7.63 5.77
CA SER A 52 -4.24 8.25 6.98
C SER A 52 -5.54 7.56 7.38
N ALA A 53 -6.40 7.29 6.39
CA ALA A 53 -7.64 6.53 6.60
C ALA A 53 -7.39 5.01 6.69
N GLY A 54 -6.24 4.55 6.19
CA GLY A 54 -5.92 3.12 6.11
C GLY A 54 -6.73 2.39 5.04
N THR A 55 -7.12 3.08 3.96
CA THR A 55 -7.98 2.54 2.90
C THR A 55 -7.24 2.46 1.57
N VAL A 56 -7.63 1.46 0.78
CA VAL A 56 -7.18 1.28 -0.60
C VAL A 56 -8.42 1.09 -1.47
N GLU A 57 -8.53 1.88 -2.53
CA GLU A 57 -9.66 1.85 -3.45
C GLU A 57 -9.17 1.70 -4.88
N VAL A 58 -9.72 0.75 -5.62
CA VAL A 58 -9.47 0.62 -7.07
C VAL A 58 -10.37 1.61 -7.79
N LEU A 59 -9.77 2.57 -8.49
CA LEU A 59 -10.49 3.60 -9.26
C LEU A 59 -10.82 3.11 -10.67
N GLU A 60 -9.85 2.48 -11.33
CA GLU A 60 -9.99 1.91 -12.67
C GLU A 60 -9.28 0.55 -12.70
N GLY A 61 -9.99 -0.49 -13.14
CA GLY A 61 -9.43 -1.83 -13.32
C GLY A 61 -8.96 -2.04 -14.76
N ALA A 62 -7.88 -2.79 -14.93
CA ALA A 62 -7.38 -3.21 -16.25
C ALA A 62 -8.19 -4.36 -16.87
#